data_AF-A0A485BNL7-F1
#
_entry.id   AF-A0A485BNL7-F1
#
_cell.length_a   1.000
_cell.length_b   1.000
_cell.length_c   1.000
_cell.angle_alpha   90.00
_cell.angle_beta   90.00
_cell.angle_gamma   90.00
#
_symmetry.space_group_name_H-M   'P 1'
#
loop_
_entity.id
_entity.type
_entity.pdbx_description
1 polymer ?
#
loop_
_entity_poly.entity_id
_entity_poly.type
_entity_poly.pdbx_seq_one_letter_code
_entity_poly.pdbx_strand_id
1 'polypeptide(L)'
;MALRFSNNGLEVDSFREIFETLSDDYKEIYGQDIDLDQDSPDGQRVAIEAQARTDIEAALQWLYSQMDPDFNSGDMQQIIAKLHGLYMRPGSRSQRDLVVNTDRPVLLYSGYKIRDQANQIWFVRQNVTVPAGTTTVTFFAQNFGKVTGLVTDTFTQLTPEQGVLGFSSDSDVVVGRDEETPEEFRQRRNRSLENPATGSTGAIFAKVANLAGVTDLNIDENDTKTDDEVTGIPANSIWLVVEGGAVSEIVEVMVKQKGGGTGTKGSVTGRYIETLVRPDGSTLQIAHDMQFDRPIYKPIAYSIKG
;
A
#
# COMPACT_ATOMS: atom_id res chain seq x y z
N MET A 1 -27.72 22.37 27.57
CA MET A 1 -26.99 22.24 26.29
C MET A 1 -25.51 22.46 26.54
N ALA A 2 -24.79 21.37 26.77
CA ALA A 2 -23.38 21.39 27.13
C ALA A 2 -22.54 20.59 26.11
N LEU A 3 -22.71 20.85 24.81
CA LEU A 3 -21.67 20.50 23.84
C LEU A 3 -20.39 21.21 24.25
N ARG A 4 -19.46 20.47 24.85
CA ARG A 4 -18.24 21.03 25.41
C ARG A 4 -17.04 20.17 25.07
N PHE A 5 -15.94 20.86 24.77
CA PHE A 5 -14.63 20.25 24.71
C PHE A 5 -13.95 20.42 26.07
N SER A 6 -13.65 19.32 26.72
CA SER A 6 -12.91 19.29 27.99
C SER A 6 -11.59 18.54 27.83
N ASN A 7 -10.81 18.43 28.91
CA ASN A 7 -9.62 17.59 28.93
C ASN A 7 -9.93 16.09 28.71
N ASN A 8 -11.20 15.68 28.84
CA ASN A 8 -11.65 14.31 28.58
C ASN A 8 -12.16 14.10 27.14
N GLY A 9 -12.13 15.13 26.29
CA GLY A 9 -12.57 15.09 24.90
C GLY A 9 -13.90 15.81 24.66
N LEU A 10 -14.61 15.39 23.61
CA LEU A 10 -15.95 15.91 23.29
C LEU A 10 -16.99 15.22 24.20
N GLU A 11 -17.67 16.03 25.00
CA GLU A 11 -18.79 15.61 25.82
C GLU A 11 -20.10 16.06 25.17
N VAL A 12 -21.03 15.11 25.05
CA VAL A 12 -22.36 15.29 24.44
C VAL A 12 -23.43 14.95 25.47
N ASP A 13 -24.56 15.61 25.38
CA ASP A 13 -25.70 15.36 26.26
C ASP A 13 -26.52 14.17 25.69
N SER A 14 -27.16 13.41 26.56
CA SER A 14 -28.11 12.39 26.13
C SER A 14 -29.41 13.03 25.61
N PHE A 15 -30.16 12.32 24.77
CA PHE A 15 -31.48 12.78 24.31
C PHE A 15 -32.37 13.25 25.47
N ARG A 16 -32.32 12.54 26.61
CA ARG A 16 -33.11 12.87 27.79
C ARG A 16 -32.71 14.21 28.41
N GLU A 17 -31.42 14.45 28.56
CA GLU A 17 -30.91 15.71 29.12
C GLU A 17 -31.21 16.90 28.19
N ILE A 18 -31.12 16.69 26.87
CA ILE A 18 -31.50 17.68 25.86
C ILE A 18 -33.00 17.96 25.92
N PHE A 19 -33.83 16.91 26.01
CA PHE A 19 -35.29 17.04 26.12
C PHE A 19 -35.71 17.76 27.40
N GLU A 20 -35.11 17.41 28.55
CA GLU A 20 -35.37 18.09 29.83
C GLU A 20 -34.98 19.57 29.75
N THR A 21 -33.80 19.90 29.21
CA THR A 21 -33.36 21.29 29.01
C THR A 21 -34.35 22.07 28.13
N LEU A 22 -34.74 21.50 26.97
CA LEU A 22 -35.68 22.14 26.06
C LEU A 22 -37.07 22.30 26.68
N SER A 23 -37.52 21.33 27.47
CA SER A 23 -38.81 21.41 28.15
C SER A 23 -38.84 22.56 29.15
N ASP A 24 -37.74 22.76 29.88
CA ASP A 24 -37.59 23.87 30.83
C ASP A 24 -37.55 25.22 30.11
N ASP A 25 -36.81 25.32 29.00
CA ASP A 25 -36.76 26.54 28.15
C ASP A 25 -38.15 26.87 27.58
N TYR A 26 -38.91 25.87 27.12
CA TYR A 26 -40.27 26.08 26.60
C TYR A 26 -41.23 26.53 27.71
N LYS A 27 -41.12 25.99 28.93
CA LYS A 27 -41.90 26.44 30.09
C LYS A 27 -41.54 27.87 30.52
N GLU A 28 -40.29 28.29 30.36
CA GLU A 28 -39.87 29.67 30.63
C GLU A 28 -40.51 30.66 29.64
N ILE A 29 -40.61 30.29 28.37
CA ILE A 29 -41.14 31.16 27.31
C ILE A 29 -42.68 31.19 27.30
N TYR A 30 -43.32 30.03 27.35
CA TYR A 30 -44.77 29.88 27.15
C TYR A 30 -45.56 29.79 28.45
N GLY A 31 -44.87 29.68 29.59
CA GLY A 31 -45.46 29.51 30.91
C GLY A 31 -45.49 28.04 31.37
N GLN A 32 -45.64 27.86 32.68
CA GLN A 32 -45.56 26.53 33.32
C GLN A 32 -46.76 25.61 33.00
N ASP A 33 -47.84 26.17 32.44
CA ASP A 33 -49.07 25.45 32.11
C ASP A 33 -49.01 24.73 30.73
N ILE A 34 -47.88 24.85 30.02
CA ILE A 34 -47.68 24.14 28.74
C ILE A 34 -47.65 22.62 28.96
N ASP A 35 -48.46 21.91 28.18
CA ASP A 35 -48.50 20.45 28.20
C ASP A 35 -47.38 19.90 27.32
N LEU A 36 -46.37 19.30 27.94
CA LEU A 36 -45.22 18.68 27.27
C LEU A 36 -45.19 17.16 27.43
N ASP A 37 -46.34 16.54 27.73
CA ASP A 37 -46.45 15.09 27.76
C ASP A 37 -46.15 14.49 26.38
N GLN A 38 -45.70 13.23 26.37
CA GLN A 38 -45.21 12.58 25.15
C GLN A 38 -46.27 12.43 24.06
N ASP A 39 -47.55 12.49 24.41
CA ASP A 39 -48.70 12.42 23.51
C ASP A 39 -49.28 13.80 23.14
N SER A 40 -48.77 14.88 23.74
CA SER A 40 -49.18 16.25 23.41
C SER A 40 -48.50 16.74 22.13
N PRO A 41 -49.14 17.62 21.33
CA PRO A 41 -48.51 18.21 20.16
C PRO A 41 -47.23 19.01 20.48
N ASP A 42 -47.20 19.70 21.62
CA ASP A 42 -46.06 20.49 22.05
C ASP A 42 -44.91 19.61 22.58
N GLY A 43 -45.22 18.53 23.30
CA GLY A 43 -44.24 17.53 23.71
C GLY A 43 -43.61 16.79 22.52
N GLN A 44 -44.42 16.45 21.50
CA GLN A 44 -43.92 15.91 20.23
C GLN A 44 -43.00 16.89 19.49
N ARG A 45 -43.33 18.19 19.49
CA ARG A 45 -42.47 19.21 18.88
C ARG A 45 -41.12 19.31 19.60
N VAL A 46 -41.12 19.35 20.93
CA VAL A 46 -39.89 19.36 21.74
C VAL A 46 -39.07 18.09 21.49
N ALA A 47 -39.71 16.93 21.38
CA ALA A 47 -39.03 15.67 21.07
C ALA A 47 -38.36 15.67 19.68
N ILE A 48 -39.02 16.21 18.65
CA ILE A 48 -38.43 16.36 17.31
C ILE A 48 -37.20 17.28 17.34
N GLU A 49 -37.29 18.39 18.09
CA GLU A 49 -36.16 19.32 18.23
C GLU A 49 -35.01 18.69 19.02
N ALA A 50 -35.31 17.99 20.12
CA ALA A 50 -34.34 17.24 20.90
C ALA A 50 -33.64 16.17 20.06
N GLN A 51 -34.40 15.45 19.22
CA GLN A 51 -33.85 14.45 18.30
C GLN A 51 -32.89 15.09 17.30
N ALA A 52 -33.31 16.18 16.64
CA ALA A 52 -32.47 16.87 15.67
C ALA A 52 -31.14 17.36 16.30
N ARG A 53 -31.17 17.84 17.56
CA ARG A 53 -29.96 18.22 18.29
C ARG A 53 -29.11 17.01 18.66
N THR A 54 -29.73 15.93 19.13
CA THR A 54 -29.04 14.67 19.45
C THR A 54 -28.33 14.11 18.22
N ASP A 55 -28.96 14.16 17.04
CA ASP A 55 -28.35 13.70 15.78
C ASP A 55 -27.12 14.53 15.40
N ILE A 56 -27.16 15.85 15.61
CA ILE A 56 -26.02 16.75 15.39
C ILE A 56 -24.88 16.43 16.37
N GLU A 57 -25.19 16.25 17.65
CA GLU A 57 -24.19 15.92 18.68
C GLU A 57 -23.56 14.54 18.42
N ALA A 58 -24.35 13.55 18.02
CA ALA A 58 -23.87 12.22 17.64
C ALA A 58 -22.97 12.27 16.40
N ALA A 59 -23.31 13.08 15.39
CA ALA A 59 -22.48 13.27 14.21
C ALA A 59 -21.14 13.94 14.56
N LEU A 60 -21.13 14.91 15.47
CA LEU A 60 -19.91 15.54 15.97
C LEU A 60 -19.05 14.57 16.78
N GLN A 61 -19.67 13.75 17.63
CA GLN A 61 -18.97 12.70 18.39
C GLN A 61 -18.33 11.67 17.46
N TRP A 62 -19.06 11.24 16.43
CA TRP A 62 -18.51 10.38 15.40
C TRP A 62 -17.32 11.04 14.70
N LEU A 63 -17.44 12.30 14.25
CA LEU A 63 -16.34 13.01 13.60
C LEU A 63 -15.10 13.12 14.51
N TYR A 64 -15.30 13.45 15.79
CA TYR A 64 -14.22 13.52 16.78
C TYR A 64 -13.52 12.17 16.93
N SER A 65 -14.27 11.06 16.99
CA SER A 65 -13.69 9.70 17.03
C SER A 65 -12.86 9.36 15.78
N GLN A 66 -13.23 9.91 14.62
CA GLN A 66 -12.48 9.70 13.38
C GLN A 66 -11.19 10.51 13.31
N MET A 67 -10.99 11.51 14.20
CA MET A 67 -9.73 12.24 14.29
C MET A 67 -8.63 11.40 14.94
N ASP A 68 -8.99 10.43 15.78
CA ASP A 68 -8.03 9.50 16.36
C ASP A 68 -7.59 8.49 15.29
N PRO A 69 -6.29 8.45 14.94
CA PRO A 69 -5.77 7.50 13.97
C PRO A 69 -6.05 6.03 14.33
N ASP A 70 -6.14 5.66 15.60
CA ASP A 70 -6.34 4.27 16.02
C ASP A 70 -7.81 3.82 15.88
N PHE A 71 -8.77 4.75 15.96
CA PHE A 71 -10.21 4.45 15.85
C PHE A 71 -10.83 4.81 14.50
N ASN A 72 -10.14 5.59 13.66
CA ASN A 72 -10.67 5.99 12.37
C ASN A 72 -10.88 4.81 11.41
N SER A 73 -11.80 5.01 10.46
CA SER A 73 -12.16 4.02 9.45
C SER A 73 -12.50 4.71 8.12
N GLY A 74 -12.57 3.91 7.04
CA GLY A 74 -12.97 4.39 5.72
C GLY A 74 -12.10 5.53 5.20
N ASP A 75 -12.72 6.58 4.68
CA ASP A 75 -12.02 7.69 4.05
C ASP A 75 -11.14 8.49 5.02
N MET A 76 -11.60 8.67 6.27
CA MET A 76 -10.83 9.44 7.26
C MET A 76 -9.51 8.75 7.61
N GLN A 77 -9.49 7.42 7.63
CA GLN A 77 -8.26 6.64 7.78
C GLN A 77 -7.24 6.96 6.68
N GLN A 78 -7.69 7.10 5.44
CA GLN A 78 -6.82 7.47 4.32
C GLN A 78 -6.41 8.94 4.37
N ILE A 79 -7.32 9.85 4.74
CA ILE A 79 -7.03 11.28 4.88
C ILE A 79 -5.93 11.50 5.92
N ILE A 80 -6.05 10.90 7.10
CA ILE A 80 -5.04 11.00 8.16
C ILE A 80 -3.74 10.33 7.72
N ALA A 81 -3.80 9.17 7.09
CA ALA A 81 -2.58 8.49 6.63
C ALA A 81 -1.81 9.27 5.54
N LYS A 82 -2.49 10.08 4.72
CA LYS A 82 -1.84 10.98 3.75
C LYS A 82 -0.96 12.03 4.44
N LEU A 83 -1.28 12.46 5.66
CA LEU A 83 -0.43 13.35 6.45
C LEU A 83 0.92 12.70 6.78
N HIS A 84 0.95 11.37 6.84
CA HIS A 84 2.16 10.56 7.05
C HIS A 84 2.78 10.04 5.73
N GLY A 85 2.27 10.48 4.57
CA GLY A 85 2.74 10.02 3.27
C GLY A 85 2.38 8.55 2.97
N LEU A 86 1.42 7.96 3.69
CA LEU A 86 0.98 6.59 3.50
C LEU A 86 -0.36 6.55 2.76
N TYR A 87 -0.51 5.60 1.86
CA TYR A 87 -1.75 5.28 1.16
C TYR A 87 -2.01 3.79 1.25
N MET A 88 -3.29 3.38 1.19
CA MET A 88 -3.65 1.96 1.15
C MET A 88 -3.10 1.33 -0.12
N ARG A 89 -2.49 0.16 0.03
CA ARG A 89 -1.88 -0.55 -1.10
C ARG A 89 -3.00 -1.20 -1.93
N PRO A 90 -3.12 -0.86 -3.23
CA PRO A 90 -4.11 -1.50 -4.06
C PRO A 90 -3.78 -2.99 -4.23
N GLY A 91 -4.82 -3.78 -4.48
CA GLY A 91 -4.66 -5.16 -4.91
C GLY A 91 -3.92 -5.22 -6.26
N SER A 92 -3.05 -6.20 -6.43
CA SER A 92 -2.44 -6.51 -7.72
C SER A 92 -3.13 -7.72 -8.35
N ARG A 93 -3.13 -7.76 -9.68
CA ARG A 93 -3.66 -8.90 -10.43
C ARG A 93 -2.59 -9.97 -10.51
N SER A 94 -3.02 -11.22 -10.39
CA SER A 94 -2.14 -12.34 -10.74
C SER A 94 -1.88 -12.31 -12.24
N GLN A 95 -0.66 -12.65 -12.64
CA GLN A 95 -0.24 -12.68 -14.04
C GLN A 95 0.33 -14.04 -14.39
N ARG A 96 0.19 -14.41 -15.65
CA ARG A 96 0.65 -15.70 -16.15
C ARG A 96 1.13 -15.55 -17.58
N ASP A 97 2.32 -16.06 -17.85
CA ASP A 97 2.87 -16.11 -19.19
C ASP A 97 2.41 -17.39 -19.88
N LEU A 98 1.66 -17.23 -20.97
CA LEU A 98 1.12 -18.33 -21.75
C LEU A 98 1.75 -18.37 -23.13
N VAL A 99 2.11 -19.56 -23.56
CA VAL A 99 2.53 -19.81 -24.95
C VAL A 99 1.27 -19.93 -25.80
N VAL A 100 1.09 -18.96 -26.68
CA VAL A 100 -0.01 -18.90 -27.65
C VAL A 100 0.47 -19.53 -28.94
N ASN A 101 -0.27 -20.53 -29.42
CA ASN A 101 0.00 -21.19 -30.69
C ASN A 101 -0.94 -20.65 -31.76
N THR A 102 -0.40 -20.10 -32.84
CA THR A 102 -1.17 -19.51 -33.94
C THR A 102 -0.78 -20.07 -35.31
N ASP A 103 -1.75 -20.17 -36.23
CA ASP A 103 -1.53 -20.64 -37.62
C ASP A 103 -1.09 -19.50 -38.58
N ARG A 104 -1.33 -18.25 -38.19
CA ARG A 104 -1.08 -17.03 -38.96
C ARG A 104 -0.78 -15.87 -38.00
N PRO A 105 -0.29 -14.73 -38.51
CA PRO A 105 -0.20 -13.52 -37.70
C PRO A 105 -1.58 -13.07 -37.22
N VAL A 106 -1.78 -13.00 -35.89
CA VAL A 106 -3.04 -12.63 -35.24
C VAL A 106 -2.81 -11.45 -34.30
N LEU A 107 -3.75 -10.50 -34.27
CA LEU A 107 -3.74 -9.41 -33.30
C LEU A 107 -4.63 -9.78 -32.11
N LEU A 108 -4.03 -10.02 -30.95
CA LEU A 108 -4.77 -10.09 -29.70
C LEU A 108 -5.03 -8.67 -29.21
N TYR A 109 -6.28 -8.24 -29.28
CA TYR A 109 -6.67 -6.89 -28.85
C TYR A 109 -6.69 -6.77 -27.32
N SER A 110 -6.54 -5.54 -26.82
CA SER A 110 -6.67 -5.23 -25.40
C SER A 110 -8.05 -5.63 -24.89
N GLY A 111 -8.08 -6.53 -23.91
CA GLY A 111 -9.31 -7.12 -23.38
C GLY A 111 -9.69 -8.47 -24.01
N TYR A 112 -8.83 -9.09 -24.84
CA TYR A 112 -8.99 -10.48 -25.27
C TYR A 112 -9.01 -11.43 -24.07
N LYS A 113 -10.02 -12.31 -23.95
CA LYS A 113 -10.27 -13.14 -22.76
C LYS A 113 -10.16 -14.63 -23.02
N ILE A 114 -9.58 -15.33 -22.06
CA ILE A 114 -9.53 -16.79 -21.95
C ILE A 114 -10.03 -17.22 -20.57
N ARG A 115 -10.43 -18.48 -20.44
CA ARG A 115 -10.84 -19.12 -19.19
C ARG A 115 -9.98 -20.35 -18.95
N ASP A 116 -9.49 -20.53 -17.73
CA ASP A 116 -8.77 -21.76 -17.35
C ASP A 116 -9.71 -22.88 -16.86
N GLN A 117 -9.11 -24.01 -16.50
CA GLN A 117 -9.81 -25.17 -15.97
C GLN A 117 -10.52 -24.91 -14.63
N ALA A 118 -10.04 -23.95 -13.83
CA ALA A 118 -10.64 -23.54 -12.57
C ALA A 118 -11.74 -22.46 -12.75
N ASN A 119 -12.17 -22.21 -13.99
CA ASN A 119 -13.13 -21.16 -14.37
C ASN A 119 -12.67 -19.71 -14.07
N GLN A 120 -11.39 -19.48 -13.85
CA GLN A 120 -10.83 -18.15 -13.70
C GLN A 120 -10.66 -17.51 -15.08
N ILE A 121 -10.93 -16.21 -15.17
CA ILE A 121 -10.87 -15.47 -16.43
C ILE A 121 -9.56 -14.69 -16.48
N TRP A 122 -8.86 -14.80 -17.60
CA TRP A 122 -7.60 -14.13 -17.87
C TRP A 122 -7.72 -13.28 -19.13
N PHE A 123 -7.01 -12.16 -19.19
CA PHE A 123 -7.08 -11.25 -20.33
C PHE A 123 -5.77 -10.52 -20.62
N VAL A 124 -5.60 -10.06 -21.86
CA VAL A 124 -4.45 -9.26 -22.30
C VAL A 124 -4.75 -7.77 -22.11
N ARG A 125 -3.81 -6.98 -21.56
CA ARG A 125 -4.04 -5.54 -21.26
C ARG A 125 -3.71 -4.59 -22.41
N GLN A 126 -2.92 -5.04 -23.36
CA GLN A 126 -2.47 -4.24 -24.51
C GLN A 126 -2.66 -5.03 -25.81
N ASN A 127 -2.67 -4.33 -26.93
CA ASN A 127 -2.71 -4.99 -28.22
C ASN A 127 -1.38 -5.70 -28.47
N VAL A 128 -1.42 -7.00 -28.75
CA VAL A 128 -0.23 -7.83 -29.02
C VAL A 128 -0.41 -8.50 -30.37
N THR A 129 0.49 -8.21 -31.31
CA THR A 129 0.55 -8.93 -32.59
C THR A 129 1.38 -10.19 -32.41
N VAL A 130 0.74 -11.34 -32.49
CA VAL A 130 1.37 -12.66 -32.39
C VAL A 130 1.69 -13.15 -33.81
N PRO A 131 2.96 -13.39 -34.17
CA PRO A 131 3.32 -13.98 -35.46
C PRO A 131 2.82 -15.43 -35.54
N ALA A 132 2.85 -16.04 -36.73
CA ALA A 132 2.54 -17.46 -36.88
C ALA A 132 3.56 -18.32 -36.10
N GLY A 133 3.08 -19.34 -35.38
CA GLY A 133 3.91 -20.23 -34.56
C GLY A 133 3.60 -20.10 -33.07
N THR A 134 4.61 -20.27 -32.23
CA THR A 134 4.48 -20.23 -30.76
C THR A 134 5.07 -18.93 -30.22
N THR A 135 4.29 -18.14 -29.49
CA THR A 135 4.78 -16.90 -28.86
C THR A 135 4.26 -16.79 -27.44
N THR A 136 5.13 -16.40 -26.51
CA THR A 136 4.75 -16.15 -25.12
C THR A 136 4.07 -14.79 -24.99
N VAL A 137 2.88 -14.78 -24.41
CA VAL A 137 2.09 -13.57 -24.14
C VAL A 137 1.66 -13.58 -22.67
N THR A 138 1.81 -12.45 -21.99
CA THR A 138 1.39 -12.29 -20.60
C THR A 138 -0.11 -12.01 -20.50
N PHE A 139 -0.81 -12.85 -19.75
CA PHE A 139 -2.20 -12.70 -19.39
C PHE A 139 -2.36 -12.29 -17.93
N PHE A 140 -3.38 -11.50 -17.64
CA PHE A 140 -3.69 -11.01 -16.30
C PHE A 140 -5.05 -11.55 -15.86
N ALA A 141 -5.17 -11.98 -14.60
CA ALA A 141 -6.44 -12.39 -14.02
C ALA A 141 -7.45 -11.24 -14.04
N GLN A 142 -8.72 -11.52 -14.33
CA GLN A 142 -9.82 -10.54 -14.36
C GLN A 142 -10.20 -10.04 -12.96
N ASN A 143 -9.98 -10.85 -11.93
CA ASN A 143 -10.15 -10.41 -10.55
C ASN A 143 -8.80 -9.97 -9.97
N PHE A 144 -8.83 -8.97 -9.10
CA PHE A 144 -7.67 -8.63 -8.27
C PHE A 144 -7.50 -9.69 -7.19
N GLY A 145 -6.28 -9.83 -6.68
CA GLY A 145 -6.00 -10.75 -5.59
C GLY A 145 -5.22 -11.99 -5.98
N LYS A 146 -5.19 -12.92 -5.03
CA LYS A 146 -4.45 -14.19 -5.12
C LYS A 146 -5.22 -15.19 -5.99
N VAL A 147 -4.88 -15.23 -7.27
CA VAL A 147 -5.42 -16.18 -8.23
C VAL A 147 -4.31 -17.17 -8.55
N THR A 148 -4.55 -18.45 -8.28
CA THR A 148 -3.57 -19.53 -8.44
C THR A 148 -3.97 -20.45 -9.59
N GLY A 149 -2.99 -21.04 -10.26
CA GLY A 149 -3.18 -22.06 -11.31
C GLY A 149 -1.97 -22.97 -11.41
N LEU A 150 -2.15 -24.16 -12.01
CA LEU A 150 -1.13 -25.18 -12.19
C LEU A 150 -0.60 -25.16 -13.62
N VAL A 151 0.69 -25.42 -13.85
CA VAL A 151 1.31 -25.45 -15.19
C VAL A 151 0.59 -26.39 -16.19
N THR A 152 -0.14 -27.37 -15.69
CA THR A 152 -0.92 -28.33 -16.51
C THR A 152 -2.33 -27.85 -16.87
N ASP A 153 -2.72 -26.63 -16.47
CA ASP A 153 -4.07 -26.11 -16.74
C ASP A 153 -4.34 -25.98 -18.24
N THR A 154 -5.55 -26.37 -18.65
CA THR A 154 -6.05 -26.12 -20.01
C THR A 154 -6.80 -24.79 -20.08
N PHE A 155 -6.71 -24.11 -21.23
CA PHE A 155 -7.37 -22.83 -21.45
C PHE A 155 -8.36 -22.89 -22.60
N THR A 156 -9.51 -22.25 -22.42
CA THR A 156 -10.57 -22.10 -23.41
C THR A 156 -10.73 -20.62 -23.77
N GLN A 157 -10.86 -20.32 -25.06
CA GLN A 157 -11.11 -18.95 -25.51
C GLN A 157 -12.52 -18.50 -25.10
N LEU A 158 -12.65 -17.33 -24.46
CA LEU A 158 -13.95 -16.70 -24.24
C LEU A 158 -14.30 -15.71 -25.33
N THR A 159 -13.29 -15.08 -25.93
CA THR A 159 -13.46 -14.35 -27.17
C THR A 159 -12.71 -15.09 -28.28
N PRO A 160 -13.39 -15.87 -29.12
CA PRO A 160 -12.72 -16.66 -30.15
C PRO A 160 -12.09 -15.75 -31.20
N GLU A 161 -10.79 -15.90 -31.42
CA GLU A 161 -10.08 -15.22 -32.51
C GLU A 161 -9.60 -16.26 -33.53
N GLN A 162 -9.84 -16.00 -34.81
CA GLN A 162 -9.45 -16.94 -35.85
C GLN A 162 -7.93 -17.00 -35.98
N GLY A 163 -7.40 -18.21 -35.99
CA GLY A 163 -5.97 -18.48 -36.13
C GLY A 163 -5.23 -18.70 -34.82
N VAL A 164 -5.90 -18.62 -33.67
CA VAL A 164 -5.38 -19.13 -32.39
C VAL A 164 -5.76 -20.60 -32.24
N LEU A 165 -4.76 -21.49 -32.22
CA LEU A 165 -4.92 -22.94 -32.15
C LEU A 165 -5.02 -23.46 -30.71
N GLY A 166 -4.38 -22.79 -29.76
CA GLY A 166 -4.41 -23.18 -28.34
C GLY A 166 -3.42 -22.41 -27.48
N PHE A 167 -3.45 -22.70 -26.18
CA PHE A 167 -2.59 -22.10 -25.18
C PHE A 167 -1.96 -23.21 -24.33
N SER A 168 -0.69 -23.04 -23.98
CA SER A 168 -0.02 -23.81 -22.95
C SER A 168 0.67 -22.87 -21.96
N SER A 169 1.00 -23.37 -20.77
CA SER A 169 1.83 -22.63 -19.81
C SER A 169 3.09 -23.41 -19.51
N ASP A 170 4.20 -22.69 -19.46
CA ASP A 170 5.53 -23.25 -19.14
C ASP A 170 6.05 -22.76 -17.77
N SER A 171 5.30 -21.86 -17.12
CA SER A 171 5.65 -21.27 -15.83
C SER A 171 4.45 -21.19 -14.89
N ASP A 172 4.74 -21.18 -13.60
CA ASP A 172 3.75 -20.97 -12.56
C ASP A 172 3.16 -19.56 -12.60
N VAL A 173 1.98 -19.42 -12.03
CA VAL A 173 1.31 -18.12 -11.89
C VAL A 173 2.11 -17.22 -10.95
N VAL A 174 2.41 -16.00 -11.40
CA VAL A 174 2.86 -14.94 -10.50
C VAL A 174 1.63 -14.41 -9.78
N VAL A 175 1.44 -14.91 -8.56
CA VAL A 175 0.26 -14.63 -7.74
C VAL A 175 0.25 -13.15 -7.35
N GLY A 176 -0.88 -12.50 -7.58
CA GLY A 176 -1.15 -11.14 -7.17
C GLY A 176 -1.36 -11.03 -5.66
N ARG A 177 -1.67 -9.82 -5.21
CA ARG A 177 -1.98 -9.52 -3.81
C ARG A 177 -3.39 -8.98 -3.73
N ASP A 178 -4.09 -9.36 -2.68
CA ASP A 178 -5.36 -8.76 -2.32
C ASP A 178 -5.16 -7.27 -1.96
N GLU A 179 -6.26 -6.52 -2.00
CA GLU A 179 -6.25 -5.15 -1.50
C GLU A 179 -5.97 -5.17 0.00
N GLU A 180 -5.17 -4.21 0.47
CA GLU A 180 -4.83 -4.09 1.88
C GLU A 180 -6.08 -3.79 2.70
N THR A 181 -6.31 -4.58 3.76
CA THR A 181 -7.44 -4.34 4.65
C THR A 181 -7.21 -3.10 5.52
N PRO A 182 -8.28 -2.42 6.00
CA PRO A 182 -8.14 -1.31 6.94
C PRO A 182 -7.30 -1.67 8.17
N GLU A 183 -7.43 -2.88 8.70
CA GLU A 183 -6.69 -3.38 9.87
C GLU A 183 -5.20 -3.53 9.59
N GLU A 184 -4.84 -4.16 8.47
CA GLU A 184 -3.44 -4.28 8.02
C GLU A 184 -2.82 -2.89 7.78
N PHE A 185 -3.61 -1.97 7.23
CA PHE A 185 -3.17 -0.59 7.02
C PHE A 185 -2.88 0.14 8.34
N ARG A 186 -3.72 -0.03 9.38
CA ARG A 186 -3.44 0.53 10.73
C ARG A 186 -2.14 -0.03 11.30
N GLN A 187 -1.96 -1.34 11.23
CA GLN A 187 -0.74 -1.99 11.71
C GLN A 187 0.50 -1.46 10.97
N ARG A 188 0.42 -1.32 9.64
CA ARG A 188 1.52 -0.77 8.85
C ARG A 188 1.81 0.69 9.19
N ARG A 189 0.78 1.51 9.40
CA ARG A 189 0.95 2.89 9.85
C ARG A 189 1.67 2.93 11.19
N ASN A 190 1.23 2.15 12.17
CA ASN A 190 1.84 2.14 13.51
C ASN A 190 3.32 1.70 13.44
N ARG A 191 3.65 0.65 12.67
CA ARG A 191 5.06 0.27 12.42
C ARG A 191 5.89 1.36 11.71
N SER A 192 5.25 2.16 10.85
CA SER A 192 5.92 3.28 10.19
C SER A 192 6.20 4.45 11.13
N LEU A 193 5.36 4.63 12.16
CA LEU A 193 5.54 5.64 13.20
C LEU A 193 6.55 5.19 14.26
N GLU A 194 6.66 3.90 14.53
CA GLU A 194 7.63 3.29 15.45
C GLU A 194 9.07 3.30 14.93
N ASN A 195 9.26 3.46 13.61
CA ASN A 195 10.57 3.53 12.97
C ASN A 195 10.89 4.95 12.47
N PRO A 196 10.97 5.99 13.33
CA PRO A 196 11.74 7.16 12.98
C PRO A 196 13.21 6.71 13.05
N ALA A 197 13.68 6.06 11.99
CA ALA A 197 15.09 5.73 11.87
C ALA A 197 15.85 7.06 11.80
N THR A 198 16.36 7.46 12.97
CA THR A 198 17.09 8.71 13.20
C THR A 198 18.51 8.64 12.63
N GLY A 199 18.99 7.44 12.29
CA GLY A 199 20.20 7.21 11.52
C GLY A 199 19.91 6.80 10.07
N SER A 200 20.64 7.38 9.11
CA SER A 200 20.58 7.05 7.69
C SER A 200 20.77 5.55 7.42
N THR A 201 21.68 4.90 8.15
CA THR A 201 22.03 3.48 7.98
C THR A 201 20.92 2.54 8.46
N GLY A 202 20.35 2.79 9.65
CA GLY A 202 19.19 2.05 10.15
C GLY A 202 17.94 2.24 9.28
N ALA A 203 17.76 3.42 8.70
CA ALA A 203 16.67 3.72 7.78
C ALA A 203 16.77 2.91 6.48
N ILE A 204 17.98 2.79 5.93
CA ILE A 204 18.25 1.95 4.76
C ILE A 204 17.96 0.50 5.10
N PHE A 205 18.46 -0.03 6.23
CA PHE A 205 18.21 -1.40 6.65
C PHE A 205 16.71 -1.71 6.70
N ALA A 206 15.97 -0.94 7.48
CA ALA A 206 14.54 -1.19 7.71
C ALA A 206 13.71 -1.06 6.42
N LYS A 207 14.03 -0.09 5.56
CA LYS A 207 13.28 0.13 4.31
C LYS A 207 13.62 -0.92 3.24
N VAL A 208 14.89 -1.32 3.12
CA VAL A 208 15.29 -2.39 2.20
C VAL A 208 14.74 -3.74 2.64
N ALA A 209 14.71 -4.02 3.95
CA ALA A 209 14.10 -5.23 4.50
C ALA A 209 12.60 -5.39 4.13
N ASN A 210 11.91 -4.27 3.91
CA ASN A 210 10.49 -4.24 3.56
C ASN A 210 10.22 -4.25 2.04
N LEU A 211 11.26 -4.27 1.20
CA LEU A 211 11.11 -4.36 -0.25
C LEU A 211 10.67 -5.77 -0.68
N ALA A 212 9.93 -5.83 -1.78
CA ALA A 212 9.42 -7.11 -2.28
C ALA A 212 10.57 -7.99 -2.78
N GLY A 213 10.64 -9.21 -2.27
CA GLY A 213 11.62 -10.22 -2.69
C GLY A 213 12.99 -10.09 -2.05
N VAL A 214 13.21 -9.17 -1.09
CA VAL A 214 14.40 -9.18 -0.24
C VAL A 214 14.27 -10.29 0.80
N THR A 215 15.25 -11.17 0.89
CA THR A 215 15.25 -12.33 1.80
C THR A 215 16.22 -12.18 2.96
N ASP A 216 17.35 -11.51 2.72
CA ASP A 216 18.36 -11.21 3.73
C ASP A 216 19.09 -9.91 3.36
N LEU A 217 19.60 -9.21 4.36
CA LEU A 217 20.49 -8.07 4.12
C LEU A 217 21.42 -7.81 5.31
N ASN A 218 22.57 -7.21 5.01
CA ASN A 218 23.47 -6.63 6.00
C ASN A 218 23.88 -5.22 5.55
N ILE A 219 24.02 -4.31 6.50
CA ILE A 219 24.54 -2.96 6.23
C ILE A 219 25.59 -2.59 7.27
N ASP A 220 26.72 -2.10 6.79
CA ASP A 220 27.80 -1.57 7.60
C ASP A 220 28.13 -0.13 7.15
N GLU A 221 28.65 0.68 8.07
CA GLU A 221 29.07 2.05 7.79
C GLU A 221 30.49 2.31 8.30
N ASN A 222 31.22 3.15 7.56
CA ASN A 222 32.48 3.73 8.02
C ASN A 222 32.31 5.24 8.16
N ASP A 223 32.12 5.70 9.39
CA ASP A 223 31.97 7.11 9.76
C ASP A 223 33.32 7.84 9.93
N THR A 224 34.43 7.12 9.78
CA THR A 224 35.77 7.67 9.93
C THR A 224 36.27 8.34 8.64
N LYS A 225 37.35 9.13 8.76
CA LYS A 225 38.04 9.78 7.63
C LYS A 225 39.11 8.90 6.99
N THR A 226 39.16 7.63 7.34
CA THR A 226 40.14 6.65 6.86
C THR A 226 39.44 5.40 6.37
N ASP A 227 40.02 4.71 5.39
CA ASP A 227 39.47 3.46 4.91
C ASP A 227 39.59 2.38 6.00
N ASP A 228 38.56 1.56 6.17
CA ASP A 228 38.56 0.47 7.13
C ASP A 228 39.36 -0.71 6.55
N GLU A 229 40.46 -1.08 7.20
CA GLU A 229 41.36 -2.16 6.75
C GLU A 229 40.75 -3.57 6.90
N VAL A 230 39.76 -3.75 7.78
CA VAL A 230 39.14 -5.06 8.07
C VAL A 230 37.96 -5.32 7.13
N THR A 231 37.06 -4.35 7.00
CA THR A 231 35.86 -4.47 6.16
C THR A 231 36.12 -4.01 4.73
N GLY A 232 37.18 -3.23 4.51
CA GLY A 232 37.51 -2.59 3.23
C GLY A 232 36.52 -1.50 2.82
N ILE A 233 35.76 -0.93 3.76
CA ILE A 233 34.79 0.14 3.48
C ILE A 233 35.55 1.48 3.40
N PRO A 234 35.46 2.22 2.28
CA PRO A 234 36.12 3.52 2.16
C PRO A 234 35.64 4.53 3.20
N ALA A 235 36.46 5.54 3.49
CA ALA A 235 36.10 6.63 4.42
C ALA A 235 34.73 7.27 4.07
N ASN A 236 33.94 7.63 5.09
CA ASN A 236 32.59 8.24 4.97
C ASN A 236 31.65 7.49 4.03
N SER A 237 31.70 6.16 4.02
CA SER A 237 30.93 5.33 3.08
C SER A 237 30.10 4.28 3.80
N ILE A 238 29.03 3.85 3.13
CA ILE A 238 28.20 2.73 3.56
C ILE A 238 28.43 1.53 2.64
N TRP A 239 28.30 0.33 3.19
CA TRP A 239 28.33 -0.93 2.45
C TRP A 239 27.06 -1.71 2.74
N LEU A 240 26.26 -1.91 1.69
CA LEU A 240 25.01 -2.65 1.76
C LEU A 240 25.18 -3.96 0.98
N VAL A 241 24.83 -5.08 1.61
CA VAL A 241 24.79 -6.41 0.98
C VAL A 241 23.35 -6.91 1.08
N VAL A 242 22.70 -7.19 -0.05
CA VAL A 242 21.26 -7.55 -0.09
C VAL A 242 21.05 -8.80 -0.92
N GLU A 243 20.34 -9.77 -0.38
CA GLU A 243 19.83 -10.95 -1.08
C GLU A 243 18.41 -10.69 -1.58
N GLY A 244 18.20 -10.90 -2.88
CA GLY A 244 16.88 -10.70 -3.51
C GLY A 244 16.47 -9.22 -3.68
N GLY A 245 15.24 -8.98 -4.13
CA GLY A 245 14.70 -7.65 -4.41
C GLY A 245 15.25 -6.98 -5.69
N ALA A 246 14.48 -6.04 -6.23
CA ALA A 246 14.81 -5.33 -7.46
C ALA A 246 15.89 -4.26 -7.23
N VAL A 247 16.90 -4.24 -8.11
CA VAL A 247 18.01 -3.27 -8.05
C VAL A 247 17.51 -1.82 -8.03
N SER A 248 16.51 -1.50 -8.85
CA SER A 248 15.94 -0.14 -8.94
C SER A 248 15.31 0.32 -7.63
N GLU A 249 14.59 -0.56 -6.93
CA GLU A 249 13.93 -0.24 -5.66
C GLU A 249 14.95 -0.09 -4.53
N ILE A 250 15.96 -0.97 -4.48
CA ILE A 250 17.05 -0.91 -3.50
C ILE A 250 17.82 0.41 -3.66
N VAL A 251 18.19 0.76 -4.89
CA VAL A 251 18.93 2.00 -5.20
C VAL A 251 18.11 3.23 -4.85
N GLU A 252 16.80 3.25 -5.17
CA GLU A 252 15.91 4.35 -4.78
C GLU A 252 15.87 4.55 -3.26
N VAL A 253 15.78 3.46 -2.48
CA VAL A 253 15.82 3.53 -1.02
C VAL A 253 17.17 4.07 -0.52
N MET A 254 18.28 3.58 -1.08
CA MET A 254 19.61 4.07 -0.73
C MET A 254 19.75 5.57 -0.97
N VAL A 255 19.41 6.07 -2.17
CA VAL A 255 19.50 7.49 -2.52
C VAL A 255 18.69 8.36 -1.55
N LYS A 256 17.46 7.94 -1.25
CA LYS A 256 16.55 8.73 -0.41
C LYS A 256 16.96 8.78 1.07
N GLN A 257 17.78 7.86 1.56
CA GLN A 257 18.04 7.71 3.01
C GLN A 257 19.50 7.90 3.43
N LYS A 258 20.46 7.68 2.53
CA LYS A 258 21.91 7.74 2.76
C LYS A 258 22.46 9.08 3.27
N GLY A 259 21.75 10.18 3.02
CA GLY A 259 22.26 11.53 3.26
C GLY A 259 23.25 11.99 2.19
N GLY A 260 23.32 13.30 1.95
CA GLY A 260 24.23 13.86 0.95
C GLY A 260 25.70 13.75 1.36
N GLY A 261 26.57 13.38 0.41
CA GLY A 261 28.03 13.35 0.62
C GLY A 261 28.63 12.03 1.14
N THR A 262 27.79 11.05 1.48
CA THR A 262 28.24 9.70 1.86
C THR A 262 28.73 8.94 0.61
N GLY A 263 29.75 8.09 0.68
CA GLY A 263 30.15 7.16 -0.40
C GLY A 263 29.41 5.82 -0.34
N THR A 264 29.41 5.02 -1.41
CA THR A 264 28.84 3.65 -1.41
C THR A 264 29.88 2.66 -1.89
N LYS A 265 29.93 1.49 -1.26
CA LYS A 265 30.75 0.37 -1.71
C LYS A 265 29.88 -0.73 -2.33
N GLY A 266 30.34 -1.32 -3.43
CA GLY A 266 29.78 -2.54 -3.99
C GLY A 266 30.10 -2.74 -5.47
N SER A 267 29.81 -3.93 -5.96
CA SER A 267 30.01 -4.35 -7.35
C SER A 267 28.78 -4.15 -8.22
N VAL A 268 27.57 -4.15 -7.62
CA VAL A 268 26.31 -3.88 -8.31
C VAL A 268 26.06 -2.39 -8.34
N THR A 269 26.08 -1.81 -9.53
CA THR A 269 25.76 -0.40 -9.77
C THR A 269 24.32 -0.25 -10.21
N GLY A 270 23.62 0.75 -9.67
CA GLY A 270 22.33 1.19 -10.20
C GLY A 270 22.17 2.70 -10.14
N ARG A 271 21.30 3.22 -11.01
CA ARG A 271 21.10 4.65 -11.20
C ARG A 271 19.66 5.02 -10.87
N TYR A 272 19.50 6.11 -10.11
CA TYR A 272 18.22 6.74 -9.83
C TYR A 272 18.25 8.21 -10.27
N ILE A 273 17.17 8.67 -10.88
CA ILE A 273 17.03 10.06 -11.31
C ILE A 273 15.98 10.72 -10.43
N GLU A 274 16.43 11.61 -9.55
CA GLU A 274 15.57 12.43 -8.71
C GLU A 274 15.11 13.66 -9.50
N THR A 275 13.81 13.90 -9.55
CA THR A 275 13.24 15.09 -10.22
C THR A 275 12.72 16.06 -9.16
N LEU A 276 13.36 17.22 -9.08
CA LEU A 276 12.99 18.34 -8.22
C LEU A 276 12.26 19.39 -9.04
N VAL A 277 11.23 20.01 -8.46
CA VAL A 277 10.57 21.18 -9.07
C VAL A 277 11.16 22.43 -8.45
N ARG A 278 11.71 23.30 -9.28
CA ARG A 278 12.26 24.60 -8.85
C ARG A 278 11.11 25.54 -8.47
N PRO A 279 11.39 26.59 -7.67
CA PRO A 279 10.38 27.61 -7.34
C PRO A 279 9.77 28.32 -8.57
N ASP A 280 10.46 28.31 -9.71
CA ASP A 280 9.98 28.85 -10.99
C ASP A 280 9.10 27.87 -11.81
N GLY A 281 8.84 26.68 -11.28
CA GLY A 281 8.06 25.63 -11.92
C GLY A 281 8.83 24.75 -12.92
N SER A 282 10.10 25.05 -13.20
CA SER A 282 10.94 24.18 -14.04
C SER A 282 11.46 22.96 -13.28
N THR A 283 11.75 21.87 -13.98
CA THR A 283 12.26 20.64 -13.37
C THR A 283 13.78 20.60 -13.38
N LEU A 284 14.37 20.13 -12.28
CA LEU A 284 15.78 19.81 -12.13
C LEU A 284 15.91 18.31 -11.92
N GLN A 285 16.70 17.65 -12.76
CA GLN A 285 17.00 16.23 -12.61
C GLN A 285 18.39 16.05 -12.02
N ILE A 286 18.49 15.29 -10.93
CA ILE A 286 19.75 14.90 -10.31
C ILE A 286 19.90 13.40 -10.49
N ALA A 287 20.99 13.00 -11.15
CA ALA A 287 21.33 11.59 -11.29
C ALA A 287 22.20 11.15 -10.12
N HIS A 288 21.77 10.07 -9.47
CA HIS A 288 22.48 9.44 -8.36
C HIS A 288 22.86 8.02 -8.77
N ASP A 289 24.16 7.72 -8.77
CA ASP A 289 24.67 6.38 -8.99
C ASP A 289 25.04 5.77 -7.64
N MET A 290 24.49 4.60 -7.31
CA MET A 290 24.73 3.89 -6.06
C MET A 290 25.32 2.50 -6.32
N GLN A 291 26.11 2.04 -5.36
CA GLN A 291 26.76 0.73 -5.39
C GLN A 291 26.36 -0.09 -4.16
N PHE A 292 26.11 -1.39 -4.35
CA PHE A 292 25.89 -2.36 -3.28
C PHE A 292 26.35 -3.76 -3.74
N ASP A 293 26.34 -4.75 -2.85
CA ASP A 293 26.74 -6.12 -3.18
C ASP A 293 25.60 -7.14 -3.03
N ARG A 294 25.75 -8.27 -3.71
CA ARG A 294 24.95 -9.48 -3.49
C ARG A 294 25.77 -10.47 -2.65
N PRO A 295 25.13 -11.32 -1.84
CA PRO A 295 25.85 -12.33 -1.07
C PRO A 295 26.56 -13.33 -1.97
N ILE A 296 27.72 -13.82 -1.52
CA ILE A 296 28.48 -14.88 -2.18
C ILE A 296 28.32 -16.15 -1.34
N TYR A 297 27.68 -17.18 -1.88
CA TYR A 297 27.53 -18.47 -1.18
C TYR A 297 28.88 -19.20 -1.09
N LYS A 298 29.31 -19.52 0.13
CA LYS A 298 30.45 -20.41 0.38
C LYS A 298 29.93 -21.81 0.73
N PRO A 299 30.20 -22.86 -0.08
CA PRO A 299 29.78 -24.21 0.26
C PRO A 299 30.52 -24.72 1.50
N ILE A 300 29.77 -25.24 2.47
CA ILE A 300 30.33 -25.90 3.66
C ILE A 300 30.53 -27.38 3.30
N ALA A 301 31.79 -27.76 3.04
CA ALA A 301 32.14 -29.17 2.90
C ALA A 301 32.36 -29.78 4.29
N TYR A 302 31.50 -30.72 4.71
CA TYR A 302 31.78 -31.58 5.85
C TYR A 302 32.33 -32.92 5.36
N SER A 303 33.53 -33.29 5.81
CA SER A 303 34.05 -34.64 5.59
C SER A 303 33.54 -35.56 6.70
N ILE A 304 32.68 -36.53 6.37
CA ILE A 304 32.41 -37.64 7.28
C ILE A 304 33.64 -38.53 7.25
N LYS A 305 34.39 -38.59 8.35
CA LYS A 305 35.40 -39.64 8.53
C LYS A 305 34.66 -40.96 8.74
N GLY A 306 34.85 -41.90 7.81
CA GLY A 306 34.49 -43.31 7.99
C GLY A 306 35.40 -44.01 8.97
#